data_AF-K8E8T9-F1
#
_entry.id   AF-K8E8T9-F1
#
_cell.length_a   1.000
_cell.length_b   1.000
_cell.length_c   1.000
_cell.angle_alpha   90.00
_cell.angle_beta   90.00
_cell.angle_gamma   90.00
#
_symmetry.space_group_name_H-M   'P 1'
#
loop_
_entity.id
_entity.type
_entity.pdbx_description
1 polymer ?
#
loop_
_entity_poly.entity_id
_entity_poly.type
_entity_poly.pdbx_seq_one_letter_code
_entity_poly.pdbx_strand_id
1 'polypeptide(L)'
;MKIAERWSMYLEIHRLKELGLNVSQIARHLGISRNTVYKYERLEPDELEKAIKELKTRQKKLDCVGGEILSWLKEYPDFSAAQVLDWLLERHPEVDVCESTVRNYVSRLRKEHDIPKTIHKRQYEAVEDPPMGYQMQVDFGETKLKNIKGNLIKLWFITFVLSHSRYKYVAWLDRPFTTADVIQIHENAFAYFGGMTKEIVYDQDHLILVSENYGDLIMTHEFAAYAKKRGFQIYMCRKQDPESKGRTENVVGYVKKNFAKHRMFFNLDKLNEDCLAWLERTGNGKKHNTTKKIPAEVFVLEKQHLRPVLEKMEISCTNSITRRVRKDNTVWYNGNRYSVPLGTYDGMDKEVLVEVVDDNVLVIYDQATARNWPGTIYVMKKAS
;
A
#
# COMPACT_ATOMS: atom_id res chain seq x y z
N MET A 1 32.69 -4.40 -25.75
CA MET A 1 33.92 -4.17 -26.53
C MET A 1 33.78 -4.84 -27.87
N LYS A 2 33.80 -4.05 -28.94
CA LYS A 2 33.86 -4.55 -30.32
C LYS A 2 35.19 -5.26 -30.55
N ILE A 3 35.27 -6.13 -31.56
CA ILE A 3 36.47 -6.93 -31.87
C ILE A 3 37.67 -6.03 -32.17
N ALA A 4 37.45 -4.93 -32.91
CA ALA A 4 38.47 -3.94 -33.21
C ALA A 4 39.05 -3.27 -31.95
N GLU A 5 38.20 -3.00 -30.94
CA GLU A 5 38.63 -2.41 -29.68
C GLU A 5 39.52 -3.37 -28.87
N ARG A 6 39.34 -4.70 -29.02
CA ARG A 6 40.17 -5.71 -28.32
C ARG A 6 41.56 -5.84 -28.92
N TRP A 7 41.66 -5.80 -30.25
CA TRP A 7 42.94 -5.77 -30.95
C TRP A 7 43.68 -4.45 -30.70
N SER A 8 42.98 -3.33 -30.75
CA SER A 8 43.55 -2.02 -30.40
C SER A 8 44.07 -1.99 -28.96
N MET A 9 43.32 -2.55 -28.00
CA MET A 9 43.75 -2.62 -26.61
C MET A 9 44.94 -3.56 -26.40
N TYR A 10 45.03 -4.67 -27.14
CA TYR A 10 46.18 -5.58 -27.12
C TYR A 10 47.45 -4.90 -27.61
N LEU A 11 47.39 -4.28 -28.80
CA LEU A 11 48.52 -3.60 -29.42
C LEU A 11 49.01 -2.43 -28.55
N GLU A 12 48.10 -1.66 -27.96
CA GLU A 12 48.47 -0.52 -27.13
C GLU A 12 49.12 -0.96 -25.80
N ILE A 13 48.68 -2.07 -25.20
CA ILE A 13 49.31 -2.64 -24.00
C ILE A 13 50.74 -3.10 -24.29
N HIS A 14 50.96 -3.81 -25.41
CA HIS A 14 52.30 -4.28 -25.79
C HIS A 14 53.23 -3.13 -26.17
N ARG A 15 52.73 -2.12 -26.90
CA ARG A 15 53.48 -0.88 -27.20
C ARG A 15 53.92 -0.13 -25.94
N LEU A 16 53.01 0.05 -24.98
CA LEU A 16 53.34 0.74 -23.71
C LEU A 16 54.34 -0.07 -22.87
N LYS A 17 54.35 -1.40 -23.01
CA LYS A 17 55.32 -2.27 -22.35
C LYS A 17 56.71 -2.20 -23.02
N GLU A 18 56.78 -2.12 -24.35
CA GLU A 18 58.03 -1.88 -25.09
C GLU A 18 58.65 -0.52 -24.73
N LEU A 19 57.81 0.48 -24.43
CA LEU A 19 58.24 1.78 -23.89
C LEU A 19 58.73 1.73 -22.43
N GLY A 20 58.75 0.54 -21.80
CA GLY A 20 59.30 0.32 -20.46
C GLY A 20 58.37 0.68 -19.31
N LEU A 21 57.07 0.93 -19.56
CA LEU A 21 56.11 1.22 -18.48
C LEU A 21 55.79 -0.05 -17.70
N ASN A 22 55.66 0.09 -16.38
CA ASN A 22 55.20 -1.01 -15.53
C ASN A 22 53.67 -1.17 -15.60
N VAL A 23 53.18 -2.36 -15.25
CA VAL A 23 51.75 -2.73 -15.31
C VAL A 23 50.82 -1.75 -14.59
N SER A 24 51.29 -1.13 -13.49
CA SER A 24 50.50 -0.14 -12.75
C SER A 24 50.36 1.19 -13.50
N GLN A 25 51.39 1.60 -14.26
CA GLN A 25 51.35 2.78 -15.11
C GLN A 25 50.47 2.55 -16.33
N ILE A 26 50.56 1.38 -16.97
CA ILE A 26 49.73 0.99 -18.12
C ILE A 26 48.24 0.97 -17.73
N ALA A 27 47.91 0.35 -16.59
CA ALA A 27 46.54 0.32 -16.07
C ALA A 27 45.96 1.72 -15.85
N ARG A 28 46.76 2.66 -15.32
CA ARG A 28 46.36 4.04 -15.09
C ARG A 28 46.21 4.83 -16.40
N HIS A 29 47.09 4.60 -17.37
CA HIS A 29 47.07 5.27 -18.67
C HIS A 29 45.85 4.88 -19.50
N LEU A 30 45.50 3.60 -19.49
CA LEU A 30 44.36 3.06 -20.27
C LEU A 30 43.03 3.05 -19.49
N GLY A 31 43.05 3.40 -18.21
CA GLY A 31 41.84 3.39 -17.36
C GLY A 31 41.26 1.99 -17.13
N ILE A 32 42.09 0.95 -17.18
CA ILE A 32 41.67 -0.46 -17.05
C ILE A 32 42.24 -1.11 -15.79
N SER A 33 41.67 -2.25 -15.38
CA SER A 33 42.17 -2.98 -14.21
C SER A 33 43.55 -3.60 -14.48
N ARG A 34 44.40 -3.68 -13.44
CA ARG A 34 45.70 -4.37 -13.52
C ARG A 34 45.56 -5.84 -13.97
N ASN A 35 44.48 -6.50 -13.57
CA ASN A 35 44.17 -7.86 -13.99
C ASN A 35 43.91 -7.96 -15.51
N THR A 36 43.30 -6.93 -16.10
CA THR A 36 43.13 -6.83 -17.56
C THR A 36 44.49 -6.67 -18.23
N VAL A 37 45.38 -5.82 -17.71
CA VAL A 37 46.73 -5.65 -18.27
C VAL A 37 47.51 -6.98 -18.23
N TYR A 38 47.57 -7.65 -17.09
CA TYR A 38 48.23 -8.97 -16.97
C TYR A 38 47.63 -10.02 -17.91
N LYS A 39 46.32 -9.98 -18.13
CA LYS A 39 45.64 -10.90 -19.04
C LYS A 39 46.10 -10.69 -20.48
N TYR A 40 46.11 -9.45 -20.97
CA TYR A 40 46.48 -9.13 -22.36
C TYR A 40 48.00 -9.23 -22.60
N GLU A 41 48.81 -8.98 -21.57
CA GLU A 41 50.27 -9.12 -21.60
C GLU A 41 50.71 -10.58 -21.79
N ARG A 42 49.99 -11.53 -21.21
CA ARG A 42 50.30 -12.97 -21.26
C ARG A 42 49.66 -13.70 -22.45
N LEU A 43 48.80 -13.01 -23.20
CA LEU A 43 48.08 -13.58 -24.33
C LEU A 43 48.96 -13.49 -25.58
N GLU A 44 49.16 -14.62 -26.25
CA GLU A 44 49.76 -14.62 -27.59
C GLU A 44 48.72 -14.20 -28.65
N PRO A 45 49.15 -13.67 -29.81
CA PRO A 45 48.22 -13.24 -30.87
C PRO A 45 47.25 -14.34 -31.31
N ASP A 46 47.73 -15.58 -31.40
CA ASP A 46 46.93 -16.76 -31.77
C ASP A 46 45.90 -17.12 -30.69
N GLU A 47 46.24 -16.95 -29.41
CA GLU A 47 45.33 -17.17 -28.29
C GLU A 47 44.27 -16.09 -28.18
N LEU A 48 44.62 -14.84 -28.50
CA LEU A 48 43.67 -13.75 -28.61
C LEU A 48 42.70 -13.97 -29.77
N GLU A 49 43.19 -14.42 -30.93
CA GLU A 49 42.35 -14.76 -32.07
C GLU A 49 41.41 -15.92 -31.75
N LYS A 50 41.91 -16.96 -31.06
CA LYS A 50 41.10 -18.08 -30.58
C LYS A 50 40.05 -17.63 -29.56
N ALA A 51 40.40 -16.79 -28.59
CA ALA A 51 39.45 -16.24 -27.63
C ALA A 51 38.38 -15.34 -28.29
N ILE A 52 38.74 -14.60 -29.34
CA ILE A 52 37.79 -13.80 -30.13
C ILE A 52 36.88 -14.72 -30.95
N LYS A 53 37.39 -15.81 -31.53
CA LYS A 53 36.59 -16.82 -32.24
C LYS A 53 35.64 -17.56 -31.29
N GLU A 54 36.09 -17.96 -30.11
CA GLU A 54 35.25 -18.60 -29.07
C GLU A 54 34.13 -17.67 -28.56
N LEU A 55 34.39 -16.36 -28.49
CA LEU A 55 33.35 -15.38 -28.18
C LEU A 55 32.30 -15.22 -29.28
N LYS A 56 32.66 -15.49 -30.54
CA LYS A 56 31.71 -15.52 -31.68
C LYS A 56 30.86 -16.79 -31.69
N THR A 57 31.38 -17.92 -31.21
CA THR A 57 30.70 -19.23 -31.28
C THR A 57 29.83 -19.53 -30.06
N ARG A 58 29.85 -18.69 -29.01
CA ARG A 58 28.97 -18.87 -27.85
C ARG A 58 27.52 -18.58 -28.23
N GLN A 59 26.82 -19.62 -28.67
CA GLN A 59 25.36 -19.62 -28.76
C GLN A 59 24.80 -19.35 -27.37
N LYS A 60 24.01 -18.29 -27.22
CA LYS A 60 23.32 -18.01 -25.96
C LYS A 60 22.16 -18.99 -25.84
N LYS A 61 21.87 -19.44 -24.62
CA LYS A 61 20.78 -20.39 -24.33
C LYS A 61 19.42 -19.98 -24.92
N LEU A 62 19.21 -18.69 -25.19
CA LEU A 62 17.97 -18.13 -25.75
C LEU A 62 18.01 -17.88 -27.27
N ASP A 63 19.16 -18.10 -27.93
CA ASP A 63 19.26 -17.86 -29.37
C ASP A 63 18.40 -18.87 -30.17
N CYS A 64 18.13 -20.07 -29.63
CA CYS A 64 17.24 -21.08 -30.24
C CYS A 64 15.75 -20.67 -30.26
N VAL A 65 15.29 -19.95 -29.23
CA VAL A 65 13.92 -19.43 -29.08
C VAL A 65 13.81 -17.94 -29.46
N GLY A 66 14.89 -17.38 -30.01
CA GLY A 66 15.01 -15.96 -30.28
C GLY A 66 14.02 -15.41 -31.30
N GLY A 67 13.72 -16.20 -32.33
CA GLY A 67 12.77 -15.82 -33.38
C GLY A 67 11.33 -15.70 -32.86
N GLU A 68 10.96 -16.54 -31.91
CA GLU A 68 9.61 -16.57 -31.33
C GLU A 68 9.40 -15.41 -30.37
N ILE A 69 10.38 -15.15 -29.49
CA ILE A 69 10.40 -13.96 -28.63
C ILE A 69 10.35 -12.69 -29.48
N LEU A 70 11.07 -12.65 -30.61
CA LEU A 70 11.03 -11.51 -31.54
C LEU A 70 9.64 -11.34 -32.17
N SER A 71 8.94 -12.42 -32.50
CA SER A 71 7.57 -12.37 -33.00
C SER A 71 6.63 -11.76 -31.96
N TRP A 72 6.70 -12.21 -30.70
CA TRP A 72 5.89 -11.66 -29.61
C TRP A 72 6.15 -10.17 -29.38
N LEU A 73 7.41 -9.74 -29.45
CA LEU A 73 7.78 -8.34 -29.27
C LEU A 73 7.35 -7.44 -30.44
N LYS A 74 7.21 -7.99 -31.65
CA LYS A 74 6.67 -7.27 -32.82
C LYS A 74 5.16 -7.17 -32.77
N GLU A 75 4.49 -8.24 -32.34
CA GLU A 75 3.03 -8.30 -32.20
C GLU A 75 2.54 -7.46 -31.01
N TYR A 76 3.27 -7.50 -29.89
CA TYR A 76 2.97 -6.78 -28.64
C TYR A 76 4.19 -5.95 -28.17
N PRO A 77 4.40 -4.73 -28.70
CA PRO A 77 5.55 -3.89 -28.35
C PRO A 77 5.64 -3.46 -26.88
N ASP A 78 4.57 -3.60 -26.10
CA ASP A 78 4.46 -3.28 -24.67
C ASP A 78 4.88 -4.44 -23.74
N PHE A 79 5.10 -5.65 -24.27
CA PHE A 79 5.47 -6.83 -23.49
C PHE A 79 6.68 -6.60 -22.57
N SER A 80 6.50 -6.87 -21.28
CA SER A 80 7.57 -6.83 -20.29
C SER A 80 8.45 -8.09 -20.37
N ALA A 81 9.70 -7.97 -19.92
CA ALA A 81 10.60 -9.13 -19.87
C ALA A 81 10.14 -10.24 -18.92
N ALA A 82 9.31 -9.92 -17.93
CA ALA A 82 8.71 -10.89 -17.03
C ALA A 82 7.59 -11.68 -17.73
N GLN A 83 6.71 -11.00 -18.47
CA GLN A 83 5.67 -11.66 -19.27
C GLN A 83 6.28 -12.55 -20.38
N VAL A 84 7.37 -12.10 -21.00
CA VAL A 84 8.12 -12.90 -21.97
C VAL A 84 8.71 -14.16 -21.32
N LEU A 85 9.19 -14.06 -20.07
CA LEU A 85 9.68 -15.23 -19.32
C LEU A 85 8.55 -16.21 -19.01
N ASP A 86 7.40 -15.71 -18.54
CA ASP A 86 6.25 -16.56 -18.20
C ASP A 86 5.77 -17.35 -19.43
N TRP A 87 5.60 -16.67 -20.58
CA TRP A 87 5.24 -17.32 -21.84
C TRP A 87 6.29 -18.29 -22.35
N LEU A 88 7.57 -17.99 -22.11
CA LEU A 88 8.66 -18.88 -22.49
C LEU A 88 8.65 -20.15 -21.65
N LEU A 89 8.43 -20.06 -20.33
CA LEU A 89 8.36 -21.22 -19.44
C LEU A 89 7.10 -22.07 -19.68
N GLU A 90 5.98 -21.46 -20.10
CA GLU A 90 4.75 -22.17 -20.47
C GLU A 90 4.90 -22.97 -21.78
N ARG A 91 5.58 -22.41 -22.78
CA ARG A 91 5.71 -23.04 -24.11
C ARG A 91 6.95 -23.92 -24.25
N HIS A 92 7.99 -23.64 -23.47
CA HIS A 92 9.26 -24.36 -23.47
C HIS A 92 9.73 -24.68 -22.05
N PRO A 93 9.09 -25.66 -21.37
CA PRO A 93 9.47 -26.09 -20.02
C PRO A 93 10.93 -26.58 -19.90
N GLU A 94 11.55 -26.97 -21.02
CA GLU A 94 12.92 -27.43 -21.13
C GLU A 94 13.98 -26.31 -21.04
N VAL A 95 13.57 -25.04 -21.14
CA VAL A 95 14.49 -23.89 -21.18
C VAL A 95 14.79 -23.40 -19.76
N ASP A 96 15.93 -23.81 -19.22
CA ASP A 96 16.44 -23.34 -17.93
C ASP A 96 17.13 -21.96 -18.04
N VAL A 97 16.36 -20.90 -17.76
CA VAL A 97 16.81 -19.50 -17.80
C VAL A 97 16.27 -18.68 -16.62
N CYS A 98 17.12 -17.81 -16.07
CA CYS A 98 16.71 -16.84 -15.05
C CYS A 98 16.17 -15.56 -15.69
N GLU A 99 15.31 -14.84 -14.95
CA GLU A 99 14.68 -13.58 -15.38
C GLU A 99 15.67 -12.51 -15.88
N SER A 100 16.85 -12.42 -15.27
CA SER A 100 17.91 -11.49 -15.70
C SER A 100 18.44 -11.80 -17.10
N THR A 101 18.50 -13.07 -17.49
CA THR A 101 18.93 -13.52 -18.81
C THR A 101 17.91 -13.14 -19.88
N VAL A 102 16.61 -13.37 -19.62
CA VAL A 102 15.52 -12.98 -20.52
C VAL A 102 15.43 -11.47 -20.66
N ARG A 103 15.56 -10.71 -19.57
CA ARG A 103 15.55 -9.24 -19.58
C ARG A 103 16.66 -8.66 -20.47
N ASN A 104 17.88 -9.16 -20.31
CA ASN A 104 19.02 -8.73 -21.13
C ASN A 104 18.83 -9.11 -22.61
N TYR A 105 18.23 -10.27 -22.87
CA TYR A 105 17.96 -10.76 -24.22
C TYR A 105 16.88 -9.94 -24.93
N VAL A 106 15.75 -9.68 -24.28
CA VAL A 106 14.66 -8.81 -24.77
C VAL A 106 15.17 -7.39 -25.01
N SER A 107 15.98 -6.85 -24.09
CA SER A 107 16.57 -5.52 -24.28
C SER A 107 17.50 -5.45 -25.49
N ARG A 108 18.22 -6.54 -25.80
CA ARG A 108 19.06 -6.63 -26.99
C ARG A 108 18.21 -6.69 -28.25
N LEU A 109 17.21 -7.57 -28.31
CA LEU A 109 16.33 -7.72 -29.47
C LEU A 109 15.59 -6.42 -29.81
N ARG A 110 15.07 -5.70 -28.79
CA ARG A 110 14.43 -4.40 -29.00
C ARG A 110 15.37 -3.35 -29.60
N LYS A 111 16.65 -3.38 -29.22
CA LYS A 111 17.67 -2.47 -29.74
C LYS A 111 18.15 -2.85 -31.14
N GLU A 112 18.27 -4.15 -31.43
CA GLU A 112 18.71 -4.67 -32.74
C GLU A 112 17.62 -4.52 -33.82
N HIS A 113 16.35 -4.61 -33.45
CA HIS A 113 15.21 -4.55 -34.37
C HIS A 113 14.38 -3.26 -34.28
N ASP A 114 14.90 -2.24 -33.59
CA ASP A 114 14.26 -0.93 -33.39
C ASP A 114 12.78 -1.00 -32.96
N ILE A 115 12.49 -1.94 -32.05
CA ILE A 115 11.11 -2.15 -31.57
C ILE A 115 10.82 -1.09 -30.50
N PRO A 116 9.93 -0.12 -30.76
CA PRO A 116 9.64 0.95 -29.82
C PRO A 116 9.07 0.33 -28.55
N LYS A 117 9.73 0.58 -27.42
CA LYS A 117 9.14 0.24 -26.13
C LYS A 117 8.07 1.28 -25.84
N THR A 118 6.81 0.93 -26.07
CA THR A 118 5.66 1.75 -25.68
C THR A 118 5.55 1.75 -24.16
N ILE A 119 6.40 2.54 -23.51
CA ILE A 119 6.26 2.82 -22.09
C ILE A 119 5.16 3.85 -22.01
N HIS A 120 3.99 3.47 -21.48
CA HIS A 120 3.05 4.45 -20.96
C HIS A 120 3.70 5.16 -19.76
N LYS A 121 4.60 6.10 -20.03
CA LYS A 121 5.09 7.05 -19.03
C LYS A 121 3.96 8.01 -18.78
N ARG A 122 3.16 7.74 -17.74
CA ARG A 122 2.33 8.78 -17.14
C ARG A 122 3.27 9.91 -16.71
N GLN A 123 3.16 11.06 -17.38
CA GLN A 123 3.77 12.29 -16.88
C GLN A 123 2.91 12.70 -15.68
N TYR A 124 3.57 12.90 -14.54
CA TYR A 124 2.95 13.45 -13.34
C TYR A 124 3.51 14.86 -13.21
N GLU A 125 2.65 15.87 -13.20
CA GLU A 125 3.08 17.20 -12.78
C GLU A 125 3.24 17.21 -11.25
N ALA A 126 4.32 17.82 -10.77
CA ALA A 126 4.51 18.03 -9.33
C ALA A 126 3.52 19.11 -8.89
N VAL A 127 2.32 18.71 -8.48
CA VAL A 127 1.34 19.63 -7.90
C VAL A 127 1.90 20.16 -6.58
N GLU A 128 1.86 21.48 -6.40
CA GLU A 128 2.29 22.11 -5.15
C GLU A 128 1.54 21.53 -3.94
N ASP A 129 2.25 21.43 -2.83
CA ASP A 129 1.66 20.99 -1.57
C ASP A 129 0.54 21.97 -1.16
N PRO A 130 -0.62 21.48 -0.73
CA PRO A 130 -1.71 22.36 -0.31
C PRO A 130 -1.25 23.24 0.87
N PRO A 131 -1.91 24.39 1.10
CA PRO A 131 -1.59 25.25 2.23
C PRO A 131 -1.64 24.48 3.57
N MET A 132 -0.82 24.91 4.53
CA MET A 132 -0.82 24.33 5.88
C MET A 132 -2.25 24.27 6.46
N GLY A 133 -2.63 23.11 6.98
CA GLY A 133 -3.93 22.87 7.60
C GLY A 133 -5.10 22.81 6.62
N TYR A 134 -4.87 22.88 5.31
CA TYR A 134 -5.93 22.83 4.31
C TYR A 134 -6.50 21.41 4.14
N GLN A 135 -5.64 20.41 3.98
CA GLN A 135 -6.04 19.07 3.56
C GLN A 135 -5.31 17.97 4.35
N MET A 136 -6.03 16.88 4.63
CA MET A 136 -5.43 15.61 5.04
C MET A 136 -5.97 14.47 4.16
N GLN A 137 -5.22 13.40 4.07
CA GLN A 137 -5.61 12.17 3.37
C GLN A 137 -5.89 11.06 4.38
N VAL A 138 -6.96 10.31 4.12
CA VAL A 138 -7.37 9.16 4.92
C VAL A 138 -7.45 7.92 4.04
N ASP A 139 -6.69 6.90 4.42
CA ASP A 139 -6.62 5.62 3.71
C ASP A 139 -6.80 4.44 4.66
N PHE A 140 -7.36 3.36 4.12
CA PHE A 140 -7.63 2.12 4.84
C PHE A 140 -6.65 1.03 4.42
N GLY A 141 -6.24 0.22 5.39
CA GLY A 141 -5.35 -0.90 5.17
C GLY A 141 -5.74 -2.12 5.97
N GLU A 142 -5.34 -3.28 5.47
CA GLU A 142 -5.43 -4.54 6.20
C GLU A 142 -4.12 -5.33 6.09
N THR A 143 -3.76 -6.06 7.13
CA THR A 143 -2.62 -6.98 7.11
C THR A 143 -2.82 -8.12 8.10
N LYS A 144 -1.94 -9.11 8.08
CA LYS A 144 -1.99 -10.26 8.99
C LYS A 144 -0.76 -10.28 9.86
N LEU A 145 -0.94 -10.35 11.18
CA LEU A 145 0.13 -10.51 12.16
C LEU A 145 0.00 -11.84 12.88
N LYS A 146 1.13 -12.41 13.32
CA LYS A 146 1.12 -13.64 14.12
C LYS A 146 0.83 -13.29 15.58
N ASN A 147 -0.10 -13.99 16.22
CA ASN A 147 -0.27 -13.91 17.67
C ASN A 147 0.79 -14.76 18.40
N ILE A 148 0.78 -14.69 19.74
CA ILE A 148 1.70 -15.46 20.61
C ILE A 148 1.58 -16.98 20.39
N LYS A 149 0.39 -17.46 19.96
CA LYS A 149 0.13 -18.87 19.65
C LYS A 149 0.53 -19.26 18.21
N GLY A 150 1.11 -18.33 17.45
CA GLY A 150 1.53 -18.54 16.06
C GLY A 150 0.42 -18.44 15.00
N ASN A 151 -0.82 -18.12 15.39
CA ASN A 151 -1.93 -17.96 14.45
C ASN A 151 -1.89 -16.60 13.76
N LEU A 152 -2.27 -16.55 12.48
CA LEU A 152 -2.37 -15.30 11.73
C LEU A 152 -3.71 -14.61 12.02
N ILE A 153 -3.65 -13.46 12.68
CA ILE A 153 -4.79 -12.58 12.95
C ILE A 153 -4.84 -11.52 11.87
N LYS A 154 -5.99 -11.41 11.19
CA LYS A 154 -6.25 -10.32 10.24
C LYS A 154 -6.57 -9.06 11.06
N LEU A 155 -5.91 -7.96 10.71
CA LEU A 155 -6.06 -6.67 11.36
C LEU A 155 -6.36 -5.61 10.29
N TRP A 156 -7.18 -4.65 10.68
CA TRP A 156 -7.57 -3.50 9.89
C TRP A 156 -6.98 -2.26 10.52
N PHE A 157 -6.63 -1.29 9.72
CA PHE A 157 -6.11 -0.02 10.20
C PHE A 157 -6.49 1.10 9.26
N ILE A 158 -6.58 2.30 9.83
CA ILE A 158 -6.88 3.53 9.12
C ILE A 158 -5.73 4.51 9.38
N THR A 159 -5.32 5.20 8.34
CA THR A 159 -4.20 6.13 8.36
C THR A 159 -4.68 7.52 8.02
N PHE A 160 -4.17 8.51 8.75
CA PHE A 160 -4.42 9.94 8.56
C PHE A 160 -3.10 10.61 8.29
N VAL A 161 -3.01 11.42 7.24
CA VAL A 161 -1.77 12.08 6.82
C VAL A 161 -2.07 13.52 6.46
N LEU A 162 -1.47 14.48 7.18
CA LEU A 162 -1.56 15.89 6.80
C LEU A 162 -0.85 16.11 5.46
N SER A 163 -1.53 16.73 4.50
CA SER A 163 -1.05 16.88 3.13
C SER A 163 0.07 17.92 2.97
N HIS A 164 0.42 18.69 4.00
CA HIS A 164 1.58 19.60 3.94
C HIS A 164 2.77 19.02 4.70
N SER A 165 2.65 18.78 6.00
CA SER A 165 3.74 18.27 6.84
C SER A 165 4.07 16.79 6.62
N ARG A 166 3.16 16.00 6.02
CA ARG A 166 3.20 14.53 6.02
C ARG A 166 3.16 13.92 7.43
N TYR A 167 2.67 14.67 8.42
CA TYR A 167 2.51 14.17 9.78
C TYR A 167 1.38 13.15 9.83
N LYS A 168 1.64 12.01 10.47
CA LYS A 168 0.81 10.80 10.36
C LYS A 168 0.19 10.44 11.70
N TYR A 169 -1.01 9.90 11.64
CA TYR A 169 -1.68 9.19 12.72
C TYR A 169 -2.25 7.87 12.17
N VAL A 170 -2.23 6.81 12.98
CA VAL A 170 -2.68 5.48 12.57
C VAL A 170 -3.41 4.84 13.74
N ALA A 171 -4.56 4.22 13.46
CA ALA A 171 -5.32 3.43 14.42
C ALA A 171 -5.63 2.05 13.86
N TRP A 172 -5.55 1.03 14.70
CA TRP A 172 -5.76 -0.38 14.38
C TRP A 172 -7.03 -0.92 15.03
N LEU A 173 -7.69 -1.87 14.34
CA LEU A 173 -8.77 -2.73 14.83
C LEU A 173 -8.47 -4.19 14.47
N ASP A 174 -9.01 -5.11 15.27
CA ASP A 174 -8.99 -6.56 15.04
C ASP A 174 -10.26 -7.09 14.37
N ARG A 175 -11.11 -6.18 13.90
CA ARG A 175 -12.30 -6.42 13.08
C ARG A 175 -12.45 -5.36 11.98
N PRO A 176 -13.27 -5.60 10.94
CA PRO A 176 -13.62 -4.57 9.97
C PRO A 176 -14.22 -3.33 10.64
N PHE A 177 -13.99 -2.15 10.04
CA PHE A 177 -14.53 -0.89 10.54
C PHE A 177 -16.04 -0.81 10.33
N THR A 178 -16.74 -0.22 11.29
CA THR A 178 -18.09 0.33 11.13
C THR A 178 -18.02 1.85 10.96
N THR A 179 -19.13 2.47 10.55
CA THR A 179 -19.22 3.93 10.47
C THR A 179 -18.90 4.59 11.82
N ALA A 180 -19.42 4.05 12.91
CA ALA A 180 -19.16 4.53 14.26
C ALA A 180 -17.66 4.48 14.62
N ASP A 181 -16.96 3.40 14.26
CA ASP A 181 -15.50 3.30 14.47
C ASP A 181 -14.76 4.39 13.68
N VAL A 182 -15.15 4.60 12.42
CA VAL A 182 -14.52 5.62 11.57
C VAL A 182 -14.71 6.99 12.22
N ILE A 183 -15.92 7.35 12.64
CA ILE A 183 -16.21 8.62 13.32
C ILE A 183 -15.36 8.76 14.60
N GLN A 184 -15.34 7.74 15.46
CA GLN A 184 -14.56 7.77 16.70
C GLN A 184 -13.06 7.93 16.45
N ILE A 185 -12.54 7.25 15.43
CA ILE A 185 -11.12 7.36 15.09
C ILE A 185 -10.79 8.72 14.49
N HIS A 186 -11.69 9.36 13.75
CA HIS A 186 -11.51 10.75 13.30
C HIS A 186 -11.38 11.71 14.48
N GLU A 187 -12.23 11.55 15.51
CA GLU A 187 -12.12 12.35 16.74
C GLU A 187 -10.78 12.13 17.45
N ASN A 188 -10.33 10.87 17.55
CA ASN A 188 -9.03 10.55 18.13
C ASN A 188 -7.87 11.17 17.31
N ALA A 189 -7.96 11.14 15.98
CA ALA A 189 -6.98 11.76 15.09
C ALA A 189 -6.96 13.28 15.25
N PHE A 190 -8.12 13.94 15.30
CA PHE A 190 -8.19 15.38 15.50
C PHE A 190 -7.65 15.79 16.87
N ALA A 191 -7.93 15.01 17.91
CA ALA A 191 -7.34 15.21 19.23
C ALA A 191 -5.81 15.06 19.18
N TYR A 192 -5.30 14.04 18.49
CA TYR A 192 -3.86 13.81 18.30
C TYR A 192 -3.16 14.95 17.56
N PHE A 193 -3.78 15.49 16.50
CA PHE A 193 -3.26 16.65 15.79
C PHE A 193 -3.48 17.98 16.54
N GLY A 194 -4.43 18.02 17.48
CA GLY A 194 -4.87 19.25 18.14
C GLY A 194 -5.74 20.14 17.24
N GLY A 195 -6.38 19.57 16.23
CA GLY A 195 -7.24 20.26 15.27
C GLY A 195 -7.59 19.41 14.05
N MET A 196 -8.39 19.96 13.15
CA MET A 196 -8.84 19.32 11.90
C MET A 196 -8.52 20.18 10.68
N THR A 197 -8.41 19.56 9.50
CA THR A 197 -8.22 20.27 8.23
C THR A 197 -9.55 20.77 7.66
N LYS A 198 -9.49 21.61 6.62
CA LYS A 198 -10.70 22.04 5.90
C LYS A 198 -11.28 20.93 5.02
N GLU A 199 -10.41 20.15 4.41
CA GLU A 199 -10.75 19.08 3.48
C GLU A 199 -10.10 17.76 3.93
N ILE A 200 -10.83 16.65 3.76
CA ILE A 200 -10.36 15.30 3.97
C ILE A 200 -10.55 14.52 2.68
N VAL A 201 -9.44 13.97 2.18
CA VAL A 201 -9.38 13.20 0.95
C VAL A 201 -9.51 11.72 1.25
N TYR A 202 -10.41 11.05 0.54
CA TYR A 202 -10.58 9.59 0.58
C TYR A 202 -10.41 9.00 -0.82
N ASP A 203 -9.89 7.78 -0.88
CA ASP A 203 -9.85 6.99 -2.12
C ASP A 203 -11.17 6.25 -2.36
N GLN A 204 -11.70 6.36 -3.58
CA GLN A 204 -12.91 5.68 -4.00
C GLN A 204 -12.79 4.14 -3.93
N ASP A 205 -11.60 3.57 -4.17
CA ASP A 205 -11.42 2.12 -4.13
C ASP A 205 -11.53 1.56 -2.68
N HIS A 206 -11.36 2.39 -1.64
CA HIS A 206 -11.48 1.99 -0.23
C HIS A 206 -12.91 2.06 0.35
N LEU A 207 -13.85 2.68 -0.36
CA LEU A 207 -15.28 2.68 -0.03
C LEU A 207 -15.88 1.26 -0.04
N ILE A 208 -15.40 0.42 -0.96
CA ILE A 208 -15.93 -0.91 -1.26
C ILE A 208 -15.31 -1.99 -0.34
N LEU A 209 -14.05 -1.79 0.08
CA LEU A 209 -13.23 -2.84 0.68
C LEU A 209 -13.58 -3.22 2.12
N VAL A 210 -14.35 -2.40 2.85
CA VAL A 210 -14.68 -2.69 4.26
C VAL A 210 -16.06 -3.35 4.42
N SER A 211 -16.72 -3.67 3.30
CA SER A 211 -18.04 -4.28 3.31
C SER A 211 -18.16 -5.28 2.17
N GLU A 212 -17.81 -6.54 2.44
CA GLU A 212 -18.53 -7.63 1.75
C GLU A 212 -19.95 -7.81 2.32
N ASN A 213 -20.31 -7.14 3.44
CA ASN A 213 -21.60 -7.30 4.14
C ASN A 213 -22.17 -6.04 4.87
N TYR A 214 -21.53 -4.86 4.87
CA TYR A 214 -21.81 -3.75 5.82
C TYR A 214 -22.02 -2.32 5.25
N GLY A 215 -22.12 -2.14 3.94
CA GLY A 215 -22.37 -0.85 3.27
C GLY A 215 -21.16 0.10 3.15
N ASP A 216 -21.35 1.23 2.46
CA ASP A 216 -20.33 2.26 2.21
C ASP A 216 -20.03 3.08 3.47
N LEU A 217 -18.92 2.84 4.16
CA LEU A 217 -18.61 3.51 5.45
C LEU A 217 -18.67 5.04 5.41
N ILE A 218 -18.11 5.66 4.36
CA ILE A 218 -17.98 7.11 4.24
C ILE A 218 -19.18 7.74 3.52
N MET A 219 -19.93 6.97 2.73
CA MET A 219 -21.15 7.46 2.05
C MET A 219 -22.43 7.18 2.85
N THR A 220 -22.32 6.67 4.07
CA THR A 220 -23.47 6.53 4.97
C THR A 220 -24.06 7.89 5.37
N HIS A 221 -25.37 7.93 5.62
CA HIS A 221 -26.06 9.11 6.14
C HIS A 221 -25.45 9.59 7.47
N GLU A 222 -25.04 8.64 8.33
CA GLU A 222 -24.41 8.93 9.61
C GLU A 222 -23.05 9.65 9.44
N PHE A 223 -22.18 9.17 8.55
CA PHE A 223 -20.90 9.86 8.29
C PHE A 223 -21.10 11.22 7.60
N ALA A 224 -22.07 11.34 6.70
CA ALA A 224 -22.42 12.62 6.09
C ALA A 224 -22.93 13.64 7.13
N ALA A 225 -23.75 13.20 8.07
CA ALA A 225 -24.22 14.03 9.19
C ALA A 225 -23.05 14.45 10.10
N TYR A 226 -22.12 13.54 10.37
CA TYR A 226 -20.88 13.81 11.11
C TYR A 226 -20.02 14.88 10.42
N ALA A 227 -19.72 14.70 9.13
CA ALA A 227 -18.92 15.64 8.35
C ALA A 227 -19.56 17.03 8.29
N LYS A 228 -20.89 17.09 8.12
CA LYS A 228 -21.65 18.35 8.16
C LYS A 228 -21.58 19.01 9.53
N LYS A 229 -21.72 18.24 10.62
CA LYS A 229 -21.66 18.75 12.00
C LYS A 229 -20.27 19.29 12.34
N ARG A 230 -19.20 18.58 11.95
CA ARG A 230 -17.81 19.05 12.12
C ARG A 230 -17.44 20.15 11.13
N GLY A 231 -18.10 20.20 9.98
CA GLY A 231 -17.91 21.22 8.96
C GLY A 231 -16.60 21.06 8.19
N PHE A 232 -16.10 19.84 8.00
CA PHE A 232 -15.02 19.55 7.04
C PHE A 232 -15.62 19.07 5.72
N GLN A 233 -14.90 19.33 4.61
CA GLN A 233 -15.29 18.89 3.28
C GLN A 233 -14.71 17.50 2.98
N ILE A 234 -15.52 16.65 2.37
CA ILE A 234 -15.08 15.33 1.90
C ILE A 234 -14.74 15.46 0.42
N TYR A 235 -13.50 15.12 0.06
CA TYR A 235 -13.06 15.04 -1.33
C TYR A 235 -12.80 13.57 -1.70
N MET A 236 -13.51 13.07 -2.70
CA MET A 236 -13.34 11.71 -3.20
C MET A 236 -12.39 11.71 -4.40
N CYS A 237 -11.19 11.16 -4.24
CA CYS A 237 -10.23 10.98 -5.33
C CYS A 237 -10.78 9.99 -6.36
N ARG A 238 -10.79 10.39 -7.63
CA ARG A 238 -11.16 9.49 -8.74
C ARG A 238 -10.03 8.50 -8.98
N LYS A 239 -10.38 7.26 -9.37
CA LYS A 239 -9.42 6.19 -9.75
C LYS A 239 -8.39 6.59 -10.81
N GLN A 240 -8.71 7.60 -11.61
CA GLN A 240 -7.88 8.14 -12.69
C GLN A 240 -7.19 9.47 -12.34
N ASP A 241 -7.26 9.93 -11.09
CA ASP A 241 -6.53 11.10 -10.59
C ASP A 241 -5.40 10.69 -9.61
N PRO A 242 -4.31 10.13 -10.15
CA PRO A 242 -3.15 9.79 -9.35
C PRO A 242 -2.33 11.02 -8.94
N GLU A 243 -2.63 12.23 -9.42
CA GLU A 243 -1.93 13.46 -9.03
C GLU A 243 -2.36 13.92 -7.65
N SER A 244 -3.65 13.82 -7.33
CA SER A 244 -4.16 14.04 -5.97
C SER A 244 -3.67 12.96 -5.00
N LYS A 245 -3.62 11.69 -5.46
CA LYS A 245 -3.19 10.51 -4.68
C LYS A 245 -1.66 10.39 -4.52
N GLY A 246 -0.88 10.92 -5.45
CA GLY A 246 0.57 10.83 -5.49
C GLY A 246 1.31 11.85 -4.60
N ARG A 247 0.58 12.79 -3.99
CA ARG A 247 1.18 13.81 -3.10
C ARG A 247 1.68 13.21 -1.79
N THR A 248 1.03 12.16 -1.30
CA THR A 248 1.46 11.43 -0.11
C THR A 248 2.12 10.11 -0.52
N GLU A 249 3.21 9.76 0.16
CA GLU A 249 3.79 8.41 0.07
C GLU A 249 2.71 7.38 0.38
N ASN A 250 2.76 6.17 -0.21
CA ASN A 250 1.84 5.08 0.13
C ASN A 250 1.97 4.73 1.62
N VAL A 251 1.22 5.42 2.48
CA VAL A 251 1.34 5.34 3.94
C VAL A 251 0.85 3.99 4.43
N VAL A 252 -0.19 3.43 3.80
CA VAL A 252 -0.64 2.06 4.05
C VAL A 252 0.52 1.07 3.83
N GLY A 253 1.23 1.19 2.71
CA GLY A 253 2.41 0.38 2.42
C GLY A 253 3.58 0.64 3.38
N TYR A 254 3.79 1.89 3.77
CA TYR A 254 4.82 2.29 4.73
C TYR A 254 4.57 1.67 6.11
N VAL A 255 3.34 1.75 6.63
CA VAL A 255 2.90 1.13 7.89
C VAL A 255 3.05 -0.39 7.81
N LYS A 256 2.58 -1.04 6.73
CA LYS A 256 2.72 -2.50 6.57
C LYS A 256 4.18 -2.94 6.58
N LYS A 257 5.06 -2.25 5.84
CA LYS A 257 6.46 -2.66 5.65
C LYS A 257 7.36 -2.31 6.83
N ASN A 258 7.18 -1.12 7.44
CA ASN A 258 8.11 -0.56 8.42
C ASN A 258 7.64 -0.72 9.86
N PHE A 259 6.33 -0.78 10.10
CA PHE A 259 5.79 -1.02 11.44
C PHE A 259 5.36 -2.47 11.62
N ALA A 260 4.41 -2.94 10.80
CA ALA A 260 3.70 -4.20 11.05
C ALA A 260 4.53 -5.44 10.71
N LYS A 261 5.37 -5.37 9.66
CA LYS A 261 6.15 -6.52 9.19
C LYS A 261 6.99 -7.12 10.32
N HIS A 262 6.85 -8.42 10.52
CA HIS A 262 7.55 -9.21 11.55
C HIS A 262 7.21 -8.86 13.02
N ARG A 263 6.19 -8.05 13.29
CA ARG A 263 5.67 -7.88 14.65
C ARG A 263 4.73 -9.02 15.05
N MET A 264 4.66 -9.26 16.36
CA MET A 264 3.65 -10.14 16.94
C MET A 264 2.47 -9.31 17.46
N PHE A 265 1.29 -9.89 17.32
CA PHE A 265 0.06 -9.36 17.88
C PHE A 265 -0.17 -9.93 19.29
N PHE A 266 -0.24 -9.05 20.29
CA PHE A 266 -0.54 -9.42 21.67
C PHE A 266 -2.00 -9.12 22.01
N ASN A 267 -2.36 -7.84 21.92
CA ASN A 267 -3.72 -7.32 22.00
C ASN A 267 -3.79 -6.00 21.23
N LEU A 268 -5.00 -5.47 21.06
CA LEU A 268 -5.23 -4.29 20.24
C LEU A 268 -4.66 -3.01 20.85
N ASP A 269 -4.83 -2.82 22.15
CA ASP A 269 -4.36 -1.63 22.87
C ASP A 269 -2.84 -1.50 22.75
N LYS A 270 -2.12 -2.60 23.01
CA LYS A 270 -0.67 -2.65 22.93
C LYS A 270 -0.17 -2.39 21.52
N LEU A 271 -0.86 -2.88 20.50
CA LEU A 271 -0.49 -2.62 19.11
C LEU A 271 -0.65 -1.13 18.77
N ASN A 272 -1.73 -0.49 19.23
CA ASN A 272 -1.96 0.94 19.02
C ASN A 272 -0.92 1.79 19.76
N GLU A 273 -0.62 1.49 21.03
CA GLU A 273 0.45 2.13 21.80
C GLU A 273 1.80 2.04 21.08
N ASP A 274 2.19 0.83 20.66
CA ASP A 274 3.44 0.58 19.94
C ASP A 274 3.48 1.32 18.59
N CYS A 275 2.32 1.47 17.93
CA CYS A 275 2.20 2.21 16.68
C CYS A 275 2.43 3.69 16.89
N LEU A 276 1.81 4.30 17.91
CA LEU A 276 2.01 5.71 18.25
C LEU A 276 3.46 6.00 18.63
N ALA A 277 4.07 5.15 19.45
CA ALA A 277 5.49 5.27 19.81
C ALA A 277 6.42 5.13 18.59
N TRP A 278 6.06 4.28 17.63
CA TRP A 278 6.80 4.15 16.37
C TRP A 278 6.60 5.37 15.45
N LEU A 279 5.39 5.93 15.38
CA LEU A 279 5.12 7.15 14.61
C LEU A 279 5.96 8.31 15.15
N GLU A 280 5.97 8.54 16.45
CA GLU A 280 6.78 9.59 17.08
C GLU A 280 8.27 9.43 16.73
N ARG A 281 8.84 8.24 16.97
CA ARG A 281 10.27 7.98 16.76
C ARG A 281 10.68 7.95 15.28
N THR A 282 9.82 7.44 14.40
CA THR A 282 10.20 7.07 13.03
C THR A 282 9.30 7.69 11.98
N GLY A 283 7.98 7.46 12.05
CA GLY A 283 7.05 7.88 11.01
C GLY A 283 6.93 9.40 10.84
N ASN A 284 7.13 10.13 11.93
CA ASN A 284 7.07 11.57 12.04
C ASN A 284 8.40 12.20 12.50
N GLY A 285 9.24 11.46 13.24
CA GLY A 285 10.52 11.94 13.78
C GLY A 285 11.72 11.83 12.84
N LYS A 286 11.62 11.13 11.70
CA LYS A 286 12.72 11.04 10.71
C LYS A 286 12.49 11.93 9.50
N LYS A 287 13.59 12.31 8.85
CA LYS A 287 13.59 13.07 7.60
C LYS A 287 12.81 12.31 6.52
N HIS A 288 11.77 12.94 5.99
CA HIS A 288 10.93 12.38 4.95
C HIS A 288 11.67 12.32 3.61
N ASN A 289 11.50 11.23 2.86
CA ASN A 289 12.26 10.97 1.64
C ASN A 289 11.98 11.98 0.52
N THR A 290 10.72 12.39 0.33
CA THR A 290 10.32 13.35 -0.70
C THR A 290 10.60 14.80 -0.29
N THR A 291 10.00 15.28 0.79
CA THR A 291 10.12 16.68 1.23
C THR A 291 11.49 17.03 1.81
N LYS A 292 12.32 16.05 2.15
CA LYS A 292 13.62 16.22 2.82
C LYS A 292 13.53 17.04 4.11
N LYS A 293 12.36 17.05 4.77
CA LYS A 293 12.12 17.70 6.07
C LYS A 293 11.61 16.66 7.07
N ILE A 294 11.73 16.93 8.36
CA ILE A 294 11.17 16.06 9.40
C ILE A 294 9.68 16.44 9.58
N PRO A 295 8.73 15.50 9.38
CA PRO A 295 7.30 15.82 9.49
C PRO A 295 6.92 16.49 10.81
N ALA A 296 7.49 16.03 11.94
CA ALA A 296 7.23 16.62 13.25
C ALA A 296 7.66 18.09 13.34
N GLU A 297 8.77 18.49 12.71
CA GLU A 297 9.23 19.88 12.71
C GLU A 297 8.32 20.78 11.86
N VAL A 298 7.91 20.30 10.68
CA VAL A 298 6.98 21.02 9.80
C VAL A 298 5.60 21.13 10.45
N PHE A 299 5.17 20.09 11.17
CA PHE A 299 3.90 20.04 11.86
C PHE A 299 3.76 21.11 12.95
N VAL A 300 4.84 21.50 13.64
CA VAL A 300 4.80 22.58 14.65
C VAL A 300 4.27 23.88 14.06
N LEU A 301 4.64 24.17 12.81
CA LEU A 301 4.14 25.33 12.07
C LEU A 301 2.71 25.07 11.59
N GLU A 302 2.47 23.93 10.95
CA GLU A 302 1.16 23.60 10.37
C GLU A 302 0.03 23.53 11.42
N LYS A 303 0.34 23.10 12.65
CA LYS A 303 -0.65 22.98 13.74
C LYS A 303 -1.39 24.29 14.01
N GLN A 304 -0.75 25.43 13.81
CA GLN A 304 -1.35 26.76 14.00
C GLN A 304 -2.44 27.08 12.96
N HIS A 305 -2.43 26.36 11.84
CA HIS A 305 -3.37 26.54 10.73
C HIS A 305 -4.53 25.53 10.76
N LEU A 306 -4.48 24.55 11.67
CA LEU A 306 -5.57 23.59 11.86
C LEU A 306 -6.78 24.28 12.49
N ARG A 307 -7.98 23.88 12.06
CA ARG A 307 -9.23 24.35 12.65
C ARG A 307 -9.43 23.68 14.02
N PRO A 308 -9.81 24.44 15.05
CA PRO A 308 -10.07 23.87 16.36
C PRO A 308 -11.32 22.96 16.33
N VAL A 309 -11.29 21.89 17.11
CA VAL A 309 -12.47 21.05 17.38
C VAL A 309 -13.10 21.55 18.67
N LEU A 310 -14.17 22.35 18.54
CA LEU A 310 -14.76 23.10 19.66
C LEU A 310 -15.66 22.26 20.57
N GLU A 311 -16.35 21.26 20.01
CA GLU A 311 -17.28 20.41 20.76
C GLU A 311 -16.72 19.01 20.89
N LYS A 312 -16.74 18.42 22.09
CA LYS A 312 -16.56 16.96 22.21
C LYS A 312 -17.89 16.28 21.86
N MET A 313 -17.85 15.34 20.92
CA MET A 313 -19.02 14.50 20.69
C MET A 313 -18.93 13.27 21.58
N GLU A 314 -19.97 13.05 22.38
CA GLU A 314 -20.22 11.74 22.97
C GLU A 314 -20.72 10.83 21.85
N ILE A 315 -19.83 10.01 21.34
CA ILE A 315 -20.19 8.96 20.40
C ILE A 315 -20.68 7.80 21.27
N SER A 316 -22.00 7.59 21.29
CA SER A 316 -22.59 6.39 21.87
C SER A 316 -22.16 5.21 21.01
N CYS A 317 -21.08 4.54 21.41
CA CYS A 317 -20.63 3.29 20.81
C CYS A 317 -21.57 2.15 21.20
N THR A 318 -22.84 2.24 20.85
CA THR A 318 -23.77 1.11 20.90
C THR A 318 -23.78 0.50 19.51
N ASN A 319 -23.18 -0.68 19.34
CA ASN A 319 -23.27 -1.50 18.12
C ASN A 319 -24.72 -2.04 18.00
N SER A 320 -25.69 -1.14 17.89
CA SER A 320 -27.10 -1.46 17.82
C SER A 320 -27.52 -1.55 16.36
N ILE A 321 -27.97 -2.73 15.95
CA ILE A 321 -28.50 -2.98 14.60
C ILE A 321 -30.01 -2.85 14.65
N THR A 322 -30.58 -1.98 13.83
CA THR A 322 -32.04 -1.86 13.68
C THR A 322 -32.62 -3.09 13.00
N ARG A 323 -33.67 -3.67 13.57
CA ARG A 323 -34.41 -4.80 13.02
C ARG A 323 -35.90 -4.60 13.14
N ARG A 324 -36.63 -4.97 12.10
CA ARG A 324 -38.09 -4.96 12.09
C ARG A 324 -38.67 -6.11 12.92
N VAL A 325 -39.66 -5.80 13.74
CA VAL A 325 -40.43 -6.78 14.51
C VAL A 325 -41.47 -7.41 13.58
N ARG A 326 -41.50 -8.75 13.54
CA ARG A 326 -42.47 -9.51 12.73
C ARG A 326 -43.81 -9.66 13.46
N LYS A 327 -44.84 -10.06 12.70
CA LYS A 327 -46.20 -10.32 13.21
C LYS A 327 -46.25 -11.33 14.36
N ASP A 328 -45.28 -12.23 14.45
CA ASP A 328 -45.13 -13.22 15.53
C ASP A 328 -44.37 -12.69 16.76
N ASN A 329 -44.15 -11.37 16.86
CA ASN A 329 -43.31 -10.73 17.89
C ASN A 329 -41.90 -11.32 17.94
N THR A 330 -41.28 -11.49 16.78
CA THR A 330 -39.89 -11.95 16.68
C THR A 330 -39.01 -11.04 15.84
N VAL A 331 -37.71 -11.12 16.11
CA VAL A 331 -36.63 -10.41 15.43
C VAL A 331 -35.63 -11.43 14.89
N TRP A 332 -35.15 -11.20 13.67
CA TRP A 332 -34.12 -12.03 13.05
C TRP A 332 -32.73 -11.41 13.25
N TYR A 333 -31.79 -12.20 13.76
CA TYR A 333 -30.40 -11.81 13.94
C TYR A 333 -29.46 -12.99 13.72
N ASN A 334 -28.44 -12.82 12.87
CA ASN A 334 -27.42 -13.81 12.54
C ASN A 334 -27.98 -15.23 12.24
N GLY A 335 -29.04 -15.30 11.42
CA GLY A 335 -29.70 -16.56 11.05
C GLY A 335 -30.58 -17.19 12.14
N ASN A 336 -30.70 -16.58 13.32
CA ASN A 336 -31.54 -17.05 14.42
C ASN A 336 -32.74 -16.12 14.65
N ARG A 337 -33.80 -16.66 15.25
CA ARG A 337 -35.02 -15.93 15.62
C ARG A 337 -35.05 -15.70 17.13
N TYR A 338 -35.25 -14.45 17.54
CA TYR A 338 -35.34 -14.03 18.93
C TYR A 338 -36.74 -13.47 19.20
N SER A 339 -37.40 -13.94 20.25
CA SER A 339 -38.71 -13.42 20.65
C SER A 339 -38.57 -12.09 21.39
N VAL A 340 -39.50 -11.17 21.14
CA VAL A 340 -39.74 -9.98 21.96
C VAL A 340 -41.12 -10.11 22.61
N PRO A 341 -41.47 -9.36 23.67
CA PRO A 341 -42.76 -9.55 24.31
C PRO A 341 -43.95 -9.32 23.40
N LEU A 342 -45.02 -10.02 23.73
CA LEU A 342 -46.29 -9.91 23.07
C LEU A 342 -46.81 -8.47 23.16
N GLY A 343 -47.24 -7.92 22.02
CA GLY A 343 -47.66 -6.52 21.91
C GLY A 343 -46.53 -5.56 21.52
N THR A 344 -45.31 -6.06 21.32
CA THR A 344 -44.24 -5.24 20.72
C THR A 344 -44.59 -4.90 19.28
N TYR A 345 -45.11 -5.86 18.49
CA TYR A 345 -45.65 -5.60 17.16
C TYR A 345 -46.97 -4.83 17.28
N ASP A 346 -47.02 -3.62 16.74
CA ASP A 346 -48.15 -2.68 16.82
C ASP A 346 -48.99 -2.62 15.54
N GLY A 347 -48.73 -3.51 14.57
CA GLY A 347 -49.41 -3.53 13.29
C GLY A 347 -48.79 -2.61 12.23
N MET A 348 -47.86 -1.73 12.61
CA MET A 348 -47.04 -0.93 11.71
C MET A 348 -45.64 -1.56 11.56
N ASP A 349 -44.81 -1.03 10.66
CA ASP A 349 -43.46 -1.51 10.36
C ASP A 349 -42.48 -1.19 11.51
N LYS A 350 -42.82 -1.62 12.74
CA LYS A 350 -42.10 -1.28 13.96
C LYS A 350 -40.69 -1.85 13.95
N GLU A 351 -39.73 -0.99 14.28
CA GLU A 351 -38.32 -1.32 14.36
C GLU A 351 -37.81 -1.26 15.80
N VAL A 352 -36.88 -2.16 16.12
CA VAL A 352 -36.19 -2.25 17.41
C VAL A 352 -34.68 -2.28 17.18
N LEU A 353 -33.93 -1.78 18.15
CA LEU A 353 -32.47 -1.77 18.15
C LEU A 353 -31.96 -3.03 18.84
N VAL A 354 -31.05 -3.75 18.20
CA VAL A 354 -30.46 -5.00 18.71
C VAL A 354 -28.97 -4.79 18.97
N GLU A 355 -28.54 -4.87 20.22
CA GLU A 355 -27.14 -4.80 20.63
C GLU A 355 -26.62 -6.17 21.05
N VAL A 356 -25.41 -6.50 20.62
CA VAL A 356 -24.71 -7.71 21.05
C VAL A 356 -23.84 -7.36 22.25
N VAL A 357 -24.19 -7.90 23.41
CA VAL A 357 -23.40 -7.70 24.64
C VAL A 357 -22.38 -8.82 24.82
N ASP A 358 -22.68 -10.03 24.33
CA ASP A 358 -21.80 -11.20 24.37
C ASP A 358 -22.18 -12.18 23.24
N ASP A 359 -21.35 -13.19 22.96
CA ASP A 359 -21.48 -14.14 21.83
C ASP A 359 -22.86 -14.85 21.76
N ASN A 360 -23.62 -14.86 22.85
CA ASN A 360 -24.98 -15.43 22.94
C ASN A 360 -26.01 -14.53 23.65
N VAL A 361 -25.70 -13.25 23.89
CA VAL A 361 -26.61 -12.32 24.57
C VAL A 361 -26.87 -11.11 23.67
N LEU A 362 -28.12 -11.02 23.23
CA LEU A 362 -28.65 -9.82 22.60
C LEU A 362 -29.45 -9.03 23.62
N VAL A 363 -29.34 -7.71 23.55
CA VAL A 363 -30.24 -6.78 24.21
C VAL A 363 -31.01 -6.03 23.14
N ILE A 364 -32.34 -6.02 23.25
CA ILE A 364 -33.24 -5.42 22.27
C ILE A 364 -33.98 -4.25 22.91
N TYR A 365 -33.92 -3.07 22.30
CA TYR A 365 -34.54 -1.82 22.78
C TYR A 365 -35.57 -1.28 21.78
N ASP A 366 -36.60 -0.60 22.29
CA ASP A 366 -37.49 0.21 21.45
C ASP A 366 -36.82 1.56 21.14
N GLN A 367 -36.85 1.96 19.87
CA GLN A 367 -36.22 3.20 19.38
C GLN A 367 -36.81 4.45 20.06
N ALA A 368 -38.07 4.40 20.53
CA ALA A 368 -38.72 5.51 21.22
C ALA A 368 -38.30 5.65 22.70
N THR A 369 -37.89 4.56 23.37
CA THR A 369 -37.53 4.57 24.80
C THR A 369 -36.02 4.67 25.06
N ALA A 370 -35.19 4.61 24.02
CA ALA A 370 -33.73 4.75 24.14
C ALA A 370 -33.25 6.06 24.80
N ARG A 371 -34.10 7.10 24.88
CA ARG A 371 -33.79 8.36 25.60
C ARG A 371 -34.04 8.31 27.11
N ASN A 372 -34.81 7.34 27.62
CA ASN A 372 -35.15 7.21 29.03
C ASN A 372 -34.77 5.81 29.52
N TRP A 373 -33.56 5.68 30.06
CA TRP A 373 -33.13 4.52 30.83
C TRP A 373 -34.01 4.40 32.10
N PRO A 374 -34.62 3.24 32.45
CA PRO A 374 -34.39 1.89 31.93
C PRO A 374 -35.61 1.38 31.11
N GLY A 375 -35.58 1.56 29.78
CA GLY A 375 -36.51 0.91 28.87
C GLY A 375 -36.22 -0.59 28.73
N THR A 376 -37.24 -1.40 28.47
CA THR A 376 -37.25 -2.85 28.71
C THR A 376 -36.08 -3.62 28.08
N ILE A 377 -35.27 -4.26 28.93
CA ILE A 377 -34.11 -5.08 28.56
C ILE A 377 -34.58 -6.52 28.36
N TYR A 378 -34.41 -7.08 27.15
CA TYR A 378 -34.63 -8.50 26.90
C TYR A 378 -33.31 -9.21 26.63
N VAL A 379 -32.86 -9.99 27.61
CA VAL A 379 -31.71 -10.90 27.48
C VAL A 379 -32.24 -12.22 26.91
N MET A 380 -32.05 -12.43 25.62
CA MET A 380 -32.57 -13.63 24.94
C MET A 380 -31.45 -14.62 24.67
N LYS A 381 -31.52 -15.81 25.29
CA LYS A 381 -30.67 -16.96 24.93
C LYS A 381 -31.20 -17.63 23.67
N LYS A 382 -30.29 -18.15 22.84
CA LYS A 382 -30.59 -18.91 21.61
C LYS A 382 -31.70 -19.94 21.88
N ALA A 383 -32.82 -19.82 21.17
CA ALA A 383 -33.84 -20.87 21.18
C ALA A 383 -33.25 -22.12 20.52
N SER A 384 -33.30 -23.23 21.23
CA SER A 384 -32.90 -24.57 20.76
C SER A 384 -33.70 -25.02 19.56
#